data_AF-A0A0F7PWD5-F1
#
_entry.id   AF-A0A0F7PWD5-F1
#
_cell.length_a   1.000
_cell.length_b   1.000
_cell.length_c   1.000
_cell.angle_alpha   90.00
_cell.angle_beta   90.00
_cell.angle_gamma   90.00
#
_symmetry.space_group_name_H-M   'P 1'
#
loop_
_entity.id
_entity.type
_entity.pdbx_description
1 polymer ?
#
loop_
_entity_poly.entity_id
_entity_poly.type
_entity_poly.pdbx_seq_one_letter_code
_entity_poly.pdbx_strand_id
1 'polypeptide(L)' 'MIRIFPNDLSVLRLMGALLIEQNEKWAAGPRYLNMTVYHGIEKDADSEKAGKLKLVK' A
#
# COMPACT_ATOMS: atom_id res chain seq x y z
N MET A 1 18.59 -33.68 -21.30
CA MET A 1 18.39 -32.57 -20.35
C MET A 1 17.21 -31.75 -20.82
N ILE A 2 16.09 -31.77 -20.09
CA ILE A 2 14.89 -30.98 -20.45
C ILE A 2 15.12 -29.57 -19.92
N ARG A 3 15.24 -28.57 -20.81
CA ARG A 3 15.23 -27.16 -20.39
C ARG A 3 13.78 -26.76 -20.18
N ILE A 4 13.45 -26.36 -18.96
CA ILE A 4 12.10 -25.89 -18.58
C ILE A 4 11.74 -24.60 -19.34
N PHE A 5 12.75 -23.88 -19.81
CA PHE A 5 12.59 -22.66 -20.59
C PHE A 5 13.26 -22.75 -21.97
N PRO A 6 12.56 -22.37 -23.05
CA PRO A 6 13.08 -22.46 -24.41
C PRO A 6 14.11 -21.37 -24.75
N ASN A 7 14.16 -20.26 -24.01
CA ASN A 7 15.14 -19.17 -24.16
C ASN A 7 15.10 -18.21 -22.95
N ASP A 8 16.07 -17.29 -22.84
CA ASP A 8 16.18 -16.33 -21.74
C ASP A 8 14.99 -15.35 -21.67
N LEU A 9 14.45 -14.96 -22.83
CA LEU A 9 13.29 -14.07 -22.91
C LEU A 9 12.03 -14.73 -22.32
N SER A 10 11.90 -16.05 -22.42
CA SER A 10 10.81 -16.82 -21.81
C SER A 10 10.88 -16.77 -20.29
N VAL A 11 12.09 -16.80 -19.71
CA VAL A 11 12.29 -16.67 -18.26
C VAL A 11 11.86 -15.29 -17.80
N LEU A 12 12.28 -14.25 -18.52
CA LEU A 12 11.92 -12.87 -18.20
C LEU A 12 10.40 -12.65 -18.22
N ARG A 13 9.71 -13.21 -19.21
CA ARG A 13 8.23 -13.15 -19.30
C ARG A 13 7.56 -13.86 -18.12
N LEU A 14 8.04 -15.04 -17.74
CA LEU A 14 7.50 -15.76 -16.59
C LEU A 14 7.72 -14.98 -15.28
N MET A 15 8.93 -14.45 -15.07
CA MET A 15 9.26 -13.65 -13.90
C MET A 15 8.40 -12.38 -13.83
N GLY A 16 8.20 -11.70 -14.95
CA GLY A 16 7.30 -10.56 -15.03
C GLY A 16 5.86 -10.91 -14.67
N ALA A 17 5.33 -12.02 -15.20
CA ALA A 17 3.99 -12.49 -14.87
C ALA A 17 3.83 -12.83 -13.37
N LEU A 18 4.81 -13.51 -12.78
CA LEU A 18 4.84 -13.85 -11.36
C LEU A 18 4.87 -12.60 -10.47
N LEU A 19 5.69 -11.61 -10.82
CA LEU A 19 5.80 -10.36 -10.07
C LEU A 19 4.50 -9.55 -10.12
N ILE A 20 3.82 -9.53 -11.27
CA ILE A 20 2.51 -8.88 -11.41
C ILE A 20 1.48 -9.54 -10.48
N GLU A 21 1.43 -10.87 -10.47
CA GLU A 21 0.52 -11.62 -9.57
C GLU A 21 0.82 -11.32 -8.10
N GLN A 22 2.10 -11.29 -7.71
CA GLN A 22 2.51 -10.98 -6.34
C GLN A 22 2.16 -9.54 -5.95
N ASN A 23 2.36 -8.58 -6.86
CA ASN A 23 1.99 -7.20 -6.66
C ASN A 23 0.48 -7.05 -6.45
N GLU A 24 -0.34 -7.73 -7.27
CA GLU A 24 -1.79 -7.72 -7.11
C GLU A 24 -2.21 -8.28 -5.75
N LYS A 25 -1.59 -9.38 -5.29
CA LYS A 25 -1.84 -9.93 -3.95
C LYS A 25 -1.48 -8.95 -2.84
N TRP A 26 -0.41 -8.18 -2.98
CA TRP A 26 -0.04 -7.15 -2.01
C TRP A 26 -0.96 -5.93 -2.05
N ALA A 27 -1.43 -5.55 -3.23
CA ALA A 27 -2.34 -4.42 -3.41
C ALA A 27 -3.75 -4.75 -2.90
N ALA A 28 -4.25 -5.95 -3.18
CA ALA A 28 -5.59 -6.41 -2.81
C ALA A 28 -5.65 -7.05 -1.40
N GLY A 29 -4.51 -7.42 -0.82
CA GLY A 29 -4.42 -8.04 0.49
C GLY A 29 -4.77 -7.10 1.65
N PRO A 30 -4.80 -7.62 2.90
CA PRO A 30 -5.05 -6.80 4.08
C PRO A 30 -4.03 -5.66 4.15
N ARG A 31 -4.50 -4.41 4.25
CA ARG A 31 -3.63 -3.25 4.47
C ARG A 31 -2.89 -3.44 5.81
N TYR A 32 -1.64 -3.88 5.75
CA TYR A 32 -0.80 -4.05 6.93
C TYR A 32 -0.53 -2.72 7.65
N LEU A 33 -0.55 -1.61 6.91
CA LEU A 33 -0.46 -0.26 7.46
C LEU A 33 -1.76 0.50 7.16
N ASN A 34 -2.60 0.63 8.18
CA ASN A 34 -3.82 1.42 8.10
C ASN A 34 -3.60 2.80 8.75
N MET A 35 -3.35 3.81 7.91
CA MET A 35 -3.13 5.19 8.36
C MET A 35 -4.43 5.93 8.73
N THR A 36 -5.60 5.30 8.63
CA THR A 36 -6.87 5.95 9.03
C THR A 36 -6.85 6.43 10.47
N VAL A 37 -6.21 5.68 11.37
CA VAL A 37 -6.04 6.06 12.78
C VAL A 37 -5.17 7.31 12.90
N TYR A 38 -4.04 7.36 12.19
CA TYR A 38 -3.13 8.50 12.21
C TYR A 38 -3.83 9.78 11.69
N HIS A 39 -4.54 9.68 10.57
CA HIS A 39 -5.24 10.81 9.96
C HIS A 39 -6.47 11.24 10.77
N GLY A 40 -7.08 10.33 11.53
CA GLY A 40 -8.15 10.67 12.48
C GLY A 40 -7.63 11.50 13.64
N ILE A 41 -6.52 11.07 14.25
CA ILE A 41 -5.87 11.77 15.36
C ILE A 41 -5.45 13.19 14.97
N GLU A 42 -4.93 13.39 13.76
CA GLU A 42 -4.54 14.73 13.26
C GLU A 42 -5.75 15.66 13.10
N LYS A 43 -6.85 15.16 12.54
CA LYS A 43 -8.09 15.93 12.37
C LYS A 43 -8.73 16.30 13.71
N ASP A 44 -8.73 15.37 14.66
CA ASP A 44 -9.27 15.60 15.98
C ASP A 44 -8.44 16.66 16.73
N ALA A 45 -7.10 16.61 16.63
CA ALA A 45 -6.20 17.59 17.20
C ALA A 45 -6.37 19.00 16.58
N ASP A 46 -6.63 19.09 15.28
CA ASP A 46 -6.89 20.37 14.61
C ASP A 46 -8.26 20.95 14.98
N SER A 47 -9.27 20.08 15.15
CA SER A 47 -10.61 20.51 15.60
C SER A 47 -10.62 20.99 17.05
N GLU A 48 -9.84 20.36 17.94
CA GLU A 48 -9.71 20.75 19.35
C GLU A 48 -8.99 22.11 19.48
N LYS A 49 -7.93 22.34 18.70
CA LYS A 49 -7.23 23.63 18.64
C LYS A 49 -8.15 24.75 18.14
N ALA A 50 -8.94 24.49 17.11
CA ALA A 50 -9.91 25.44 16.58
C ALA A 50 -11.02 25.78 17.60
N GLY A 51 -11.47 24.80 18.39
CA GLY A 51 -12.43 25.00 19.47
C GLY A 51 -11.89 25.87 20.61
N LYS A 52 -10.66 25.59 21.07
CA LYS A 52 -10.00 26.39 22.13
C LYS A 52 -9.73 27.83 21.69
N LEU A 53 -9.37 28.05 20.44
CA LEU A 53 -9.11 29.40 19.91
C LEU A 53 -10.38 30.27 19.87
N LYS A 54 -11.57 29.67 19.68
CA LYS A 54 -12.86 30.38 19.71
C LYS A 54 -13.35 30.72 21.12
N LEU A 55 -12.85 30.02 22.13
CA LEU A 55 -13.28 30.18 23.54
C LEU A 55 -12.44 31.23 24.28
N VAL A 56 -11.28 31.59 23.73
CA VAL A 56 -10.34 32.59 24.28
C VAL A 56 -10.50 33.96 23.60
N LYS A 57 -11.42 34.10 22.64
CA LYS A 57 -11.70 35.33 21.90
C LYS A 57 -13.09 35.85 22.24
#